data_AF-A0AA42MV90-F1
#
_entry.id   AF-A0AA42MV90-F1
#
_cell.length_a   1.000
_cell.length_b   1.000
_cell.length_c   1.000
_cell.angle_alpha   90.00
_cell.angle_beta   90.00
_cell.angle_gamma   90.00
#
_symmetry.space_group_name_H-M   'P 1'
#
loop_
_entity.id
_entity.type
_entity.pdbx_description
1 polymer ?
#
loop_
_entity_poly.entity_id
_entity_poly.type
_entity_poly.pdbx_seq_one_letter_code
_entity_poly.pdbx_strand_id
1 'polypeptide(L)'
;MSESTKKWLLLKEIASYSAQPEKQHVYKSGLNKGKVKIIKARPAKSGLLPVSEKTIWSWIRAGKFPKPIPLSESIRVWRVEEINEWISKKEEGITHE
;
A
#
# COMPACT_ATOMS: atom_id res chain seq x y z
N MET A 1 6.55 25.92 -7.79
CA MET A 1 6.78 24.86 -6.78
C MET A 1 7.32 23.67 -7.55
N SER A 2 8.64 23.54 -7.65
CA SER A 2 9.27 22.44 -8.39
C SER A 2 8.99 21.14 -7.65
N GLU A 3 8.09 20.32 -8.21
CA GLU A 3 7.99 18.93 -7.83
C GLU A 3 9.38 18.32 -8.00
N SER A 4 10.03 18.03 -6.88
CA SER A 4 11.26 17.26 -6.89
C SER A 4 10.95 15.97 -7.64
N THR A 5 11.62 15.74 -8.78
CA THR A 5 11.38 14.60 -9.66
C THR A 5 11.55 13.32 -8.88
N LYS A 6 10.45 12.82 -8.32
CA LYS A 6 10.48 11.71 -7.38
C LYS A 6 10.75 10.47 -8.19
N LYS A 7 12.00 10.01 -8.21
CA LYS A 7 12.40 8.85 -9.02
C LYS A 7 11.89 7.51 -8.47
N TRP A 8 11.54 7.48 -7.19
CA TRP A 8 11.23 6.26 -6.46
C TRP A 8 9.89 6.33 -5.71
N LEU A 9 9.10 5.27 -5.80
CA LEU A 9 7.83 5.10 -5.09
C LEU A 9 7.98 4.10 -3.96
N LEU A 10 7.42 4.43 -2.81
CA LEU A 10 7.21 3.50 -1.71
C LEU A 10 5.87 2.79 -1.91
N LEU A 11 5.73 1.61 -1.32
CA LEU A 11 4.48 0.86 -1.38
C LEU A 11 3.26 1.67 -0.88
N LYS A 12 3.48 2.53 0.12
CA LYS A 12 2.46 3.45 0.68
C LYS A 12 2.04 4.60 -0.23
N GLU A 13 2.77 4.82 -1.32
CA GLU A 13 2.44 5.80 -2.36
C GLU A 13 1.71 5.13 -3.51
N ILE A 14 1.98 3.84 -3.75
CA ILE A 14 1.31 3.04 -4.78
C ILE A 14 -0.06 2.58 -4.28
N ALA A 15 -0.13 2.02 -3.07
CA ALA A 15 -1.34 1.50 -2.46
C ALA A 15 -2.20 2.61 -1.83
N SER A 16 -3.52 2.43 -1.95
CA SER A 16 -4.51 3.20 -1.20
C SER A 16 -4.93 2.47 0.08
N TYR A 17 -5.15 3.22 1.16
CA TYR A 17 -5.77 2.70 2.38
C TYR A 17 -7.12 3.37 2.59
N SER A 18 -8.15 2.56 2.85
CA SER A 18 -9.43 3.05 3.33
C SER A 18 -9.26 3.66 4.72
N ALA A 19 -10.03 4.71 5.04
CA ALA A 19 -10.10 5.24 6.40
C ALA A 19 -10.46 4.11 7.38
N GLN A 20 -9.68 3.96 8.44
CA GLN A 20 -9.99 3.03 9.52
C GLN A 20 -10.48 3.84 10.73
N PRO A 21 -11.72 3.66 11.18
CA PRO A 21 -12.21 4.34 12.37
C PRO A 21 -11.45 3.89 13.60
N GLU A 22 -11.47 4.72 14.64
CA GLU A 22 -10.97 4.33 15.96
C GLU A 22 -11.76 3.12 16.46
N LYS A 23 -11.06 2.11 16.96
CA LYS A 23 -11.71 0.95 17.56
C LYS A 23 -11.08 0.60 18.90
N GLN A 24 -11.95 0.23 19.83
CA GLN A 24 -11.55 -0.20 21.17
C GLN A 24 -11.34 -1.71 21.17
N HIS A 25 -10.15 -2.14 21.57
CA HIS A 25 -9.86 -3.55 21.81
C HIS A 25 -9.93 -3.85 23.30
N VAL A 26 -10.95 -4.60 23.69
CA VAL A 26 -11.13 -5.06 25.08
C VAL A 26 -10.44 -6.40 25.26
N TYR A 27 -9.49 -6.48 26.20
CA TYR A 27 -8.83 -7.75 26.52
C TYR A 27 -9.77 -8.67 27.28
N LYS A 28 -10.00 -9.87 26.74
CA LYS A 28 -11.00 -10.82 27.24
C LYS A 28 -10.47 -11.79 28.31
N SER A 29 -9.15 -11.93 28.45
CA SER A 29 -8.53 -12.89 29.40
C SER A 29 -7.15 -12.44 29.90
N GLY A 30 -6.68 -13.10 30.97
CA GLY A 30 -5.37 -12.88 31.59
C GLY A 30 -5.32 -11.69 32.56
N LEU A 31 -4.11 -11.31 32.97
CA LEU A 31 -3.85 -10.20 33.92
C LEU A 31 -4.41 -8.84 33.47
N ASN A 32 -4.68 -8.70 32.16
CA ASN A 32 -5.20 -7.47 31.55
C ASN A 32 -6.70 -7.56 31.22
N LYS A 33 -7.41 -8.59 31.68
CA LYS A 33 -8.85 -8.75 31.49
C LYS A 33 -9.59 -7.49 31.96
N GLY A 34 -10.37 -6.88 31.06
CA GLY A 34 -11.11 -5.64 31.32
C GLY A 34 -10.36 -4.34 30.98
N LYS A 35 -9.07 -4.38 30.65
CA LYS A 35 -8.38 -3.21 30.09
C LYS A 35 -8.82 -2.98 28.64
N VAL A 36 -8.93 -1.71 28.25
CA VAL A 36 -9.26 -1.30 26.88
C VAL A 36 -8.03 -0.70 26.25
N LYS A 37 -7.64 -1.21 25.08
CA LYS A 37 -6.63 -0.57 24.21
C LYS A 37 -7.33 0.19 23.10
N ILE A 38 -7.15 1.50 23.07
CA ILE A 38 -7.65 2.36 22.00
C ILE A 38 -6.71 2.21 20.79
N ILE A 39 -7.25 1.72 19.68
CA ILE A 39 -6.56 1.69 18.39
C ILE A 39 -6.94 2.95 17.63
N LYS A 40 -6.00 3.89 17.53
CA LYS A 40 -6.19 5.19 16.86
C LYS A 40 -6.70 5.04 15.43
N ALA A 41 -7.57 5.96 15.03
CA ALA A 41 -8.04 6.08 13.65
C ALA A 41 -6.86 6.31 12.69
N ARG A 42 -7.01 5.79 11.46
CA ARG A 42 -6.08 6.06 10.35
C ARG A 42 -6.86 6.74 9.23
N PRO A 43 -6.46 7.95 8.79
CA PRO A 43 -7.15 8.63 7.69
C PRO A 43 -6.99 7.86 6.39
N ALA A 44 -7.95 8.04 5.47
CA ALA A 44 -7.82 7.52 4.12
C ALA A 44 -6.64 8.18 3.42
N LYS A 45 -5.86 7.40 2.68
CA LYS A 45 -4.79 7.90 1.84
C LYS A 45 -4.96 7.31 0.45
N SER A 46 -5.12 8.20 -0.53
CA SER A 46 -5.14 7.83 -1.95
C SER A 46 -3.70 7.66 -2.44
N GLY A 47 -3.40 6.45 -2.91
CA GLY A 47 -2.19 6.14 -3.68
C GLY A 47 -2.47 6.18 -5.17
N LEU A 48 -1.47 5.82 -5.98
CA LEU A 48 -1.59 5.71 -7.44
C LEU A 48 -2.66 4.69 -7.86
N LEU A 49 -2.85 3.64 -7.07
CA LEU A 49 -3.83 2.60 -7.34
C LEU A 49 -4.84 2.51 -6.18
N PRO A 50 -6.15 2.30 -6.47
CA PRO A 50 -7.18 2.12 -5.45
C PRO A 50 -7.16 0.71 -4.85
N VAL A 51 -5.96 0.15 -4.61
CA VAL A 51 -5.76 -1.20 -4.06
C VAL A 51 -4.98 -1.17 -2.76
N SER A 52 -5.24 -2.15 -1.90
CA SER A 52 -4.52 -2.28 -0.63
C SER A 52 -3.09 -2.80 -0.82
N GLU A 53 -2.22 -2.44 0.11
CA GLU A 53 -0.84 -2.92 0.26
C GLU A 53 -0.71 -4.45 0.12
N LYS A 54 -1.64 -5.18 0.75
CA LYS A 54 -1.69 -6.65 0.73
C LYS A 54 -1.96 -7.19 -0.68
N THR A 55 -2.77 -6.49 -1.47
CA THR A 55 -3.11 -6.87 -2.85
C THR A 55 -1.90 -6.76 -3.75
N ILE A 56 -1.14 -5.66 -3.64
CA ILE A 56 0.11 -5.47 -4.37
C ILE A 56 1.11 -6.58 -4.01
N TRP A 57 1.28 -6.88 -2.72
CA TRP A 57 2.12 -8.02 -2.30
C TRP A 57 1.66 -9.36 -2.87
N SER A 58 0.35 -9.58 -2.99
CA SER A 58 -0.20 -10.77 -3.63
C SER A 58 0.17 -10.82 -5.11
N TRP A 59 0.11 -9.69 -5.83
CA TRP A 59 0.52 -9.63 -7.23
C TRP A 59 2.02 -9.81 -7.42
N ILE A 60 2.85 -9.27 -6.52
CA ILE A 60 4.30 -9.50 -6.52
C ILE A 60 4.60 -10.99 -6.34
N ARG A 61 3.96 -11.65 -5.38
CA ARG A 61 4.09 -13.10 -5.18
C ARG A 61 3.60 -13.90 -6.39
N ALA A 62 2.55 -13.44 -7.06
CA ALA A 62 2.03 -14.03 -8.28
C ALA A 62 2.83 -13.66 -9.55
N GLY A 63 3.88 -12.85 -9.45
CA GLY A 63 4.68 -12.39 -10.60
C GLY A 63 3.94 -11.45 -11.56
N LYS A 64 2.80 -10.88 -11.14
CA LYS A 64 1.95 -10.00 -11.97
C LYS A 64 2.28 -8.52 -11.82
N PHE A 65 3.10 -8.16 -10.83
CA PHE A 65 3.49 -6.78 -10.52
C PHE A 65 5.02 -6.64 -10.54
N PRO A 66 5.56 -5.45 -10.85
CA PRO A 66 7.01 -5.26 -10.89
C PRO A 66 7.68 -5.56 -9.55
N LYS A 67 8.90 -6.09 -9.61
CA LYS A 67 9.63 -6.53 -8.41
C LYS A 67 10.15 -5.31 -7.64
N PRO A 68 9.99 -5.29 -6.30
CA PRO A 68 10.57 -4.22 -5.49
C PRO A 68 12.09 -4.21 -5.56
N ILE A 69 12.67 -3.02 -5.60
CA ILE A 69 14.10 -2.78 -5.44
C ILE A 69 14.38 -2.53 -3.95
N PRO A 70 15.23 -3.33 -3.29
CA PRO A 70 15.61 -3.07 -1.91
C PRO A 70 16.52 -1.85 -1.84
N LEU A 71 16.12 -0.84 -1.05
CA LEU A 71 16.94 0.34 -0.77
C LEU A 71 17.70 0.22 0.57
N SER A 72 17.09 -0.49 1.53
CA SER A 72 17.71 -0.89 2.79
C SER A 72 17.13 -2.23 3.26
N GLU A 73 17.59 -2.73 4.40
CA GLU A 73 17.15 -4.01 4.96
C GLU A 73 15.62 -4.11 5.16
N SER A 74 14.96 -2.96 5.43
CA SER A 74 13.50 -2.90 5.62
C SER A 74 12.75 -2.09 4.56
N ILE A 75 13.45 -1.33 3.72
CA ILE A 75 12.81 -0.40 2.77
C ILE A 75 12.90 -0.96 1.35
N ARG A 76 11.74 -1.05 0.70
CA ARG A 76 11.59 -1.46 -0.69
C ARG A 76 10.91 -0.37 -1.49
N VAL A 77 11.44 -0.09 -2.66
CA VAL A 77 11.00 0.97 -3.56
C VAL A 77 10.77 0.45 -4.97
N TRP A 78 9.99 1.17 -5.75
CA TRP A 78 9.77 0.95 -7.17
C TRP A 78 10.21 2.18 -7.97
N ARG A 79 10.61 1.99 -9.22
CA ARG A 79 10.82 3.11 -10.14
C ARG A 79 9.47 3.64 -10.58
N VAL A 80 9.32 4.97 -10.65
CA VAL A 80 8.08 5.59 -11.17
C VAL A 80 7.78 5.12 -12.59
N GLU A 81 8.78 5.10 -13.45
CA GLU A 81 8.66 4.71 -14.86
C GLU A 81 8.10 3.29 -15.01
N GLU A 82 8.67 2.33 -14.28
CA GLU A 82 8.26 0.91 -14.32
C GLU A 82 6.82 0.71 -13.83
N ILE A 83 6.38 1.48 -12.83
CA ILE A 83 4.99 1.44 -12.36
C ILE A 83 4.05 2.05 -13.39
N ASN A 84 4.40 3.19 -13.98
CA ASN A 84 3.58 3.84 -15.01
C ASN A 84 3.43 2.94 -16.24
N GLU A 85 4.52 2.34 -16.73
CA GLU A 85 4.49 1.37 -17.83
C GLU A 85 3.59 0.18 -17.53
N TRP A 86 3.64 -0.34 -16.29
CA TRP A 86 2.77 -1.43 -15.87
C TRP A 86 1.29 -1.02 -15.86
N ILE A 87 0.98 0.19 -15.39
CA ILE A 87 -0.38 0.74 -15.40
C ILE A 87 -0.89 0.88 -16.83
N SER A 88 -0.12 1.51 -17.72
CA SER A 88 -0.50 1.67 -19.13
C SER A 88 -0.74 0.33 -19.82
N LYS A 89 0.13 -0.67 -19.56
CA LYS A 89 -0.07 -2.03 -20.09
C LYS A 89 -1.36 -2.68 -19.59
N LYS A 90 -1.84 -2.34 -18.39
CA LYS A 90 -3.09 -2.85 -17.84
C LYS A 90 -4.30 -2.13 -18.41
N GLU A 91 -4.22 -0.83 -18.65
CA GLU A 91 -5.27 -0.05 -19.31
C GLU A 91 -5.52 -0.56 -20.74
N GLU A 92 -4.46 -0.84 -21.49
CA GLU A 92 -4.57 -1.42 -22.85
C GLU A 92 -5.26 -2.80 -22.83
N GLY A 93 -4.98 -3.61 -21.81
CA GLY A 93 -5.62 -4.92 -21.64
C GLY A 93 -7.08 -4.87 -21.19
N ILE A 94 -7.58 -3.73 -20.72
CA ILE A 94 -8.98 -3.51 -20.32
C ILE A 94 -9.82 -3.02 -21.52
N THR A 95 -9.19 -2.47 -22.57
CA THR A 95 -9.87 -1.79 -23.69
C THR A 95 -10.15 -2.72 -24.89
N HIS A 96 -10.04 -4.04 -24.71
CA HIS A 96 -10.48 -5.02 -25.70
C HIS A 96 -11.64 -5.86 -25.15
N GLU A 97 -12.84 -5.29 -25.14
CA GLU A 97 -14.10 -6.03 -25.27
C GLU A 97 -15.15 -5.16 -25.97
#